data_AF-I0H2K0-F1
#
_entry.id   AF-I0H2K0-F1
#
_cell.length_a   1.000
_cell.length_b   1.000
_cell.length_c   1.000
_cell.angle_alpha   90.00
_cell.angle_beta   90.00
_cell.angle_gamma   90.00
#
_symmetry.space_group_name_H-M   'P 1'
#
loop_
_entity.id
_entity.type
_entity.pdbx_description
1 polymer ?
#
loop_
_entity_poly.entity_id
_entity_poly.type
_entity_poly.pdbx_seq_one_letter_code
_entity_poly.pdbx_strand_id
1 'polypeptide(L)' 'MSGIVGRDPVGKTIVEEFAANHPDWSDEQICDRINREYTEPVITVAEVTQWRPEVTS' A
#
# COMPACT_ATOMS: atom_id res chain seq x y z
N MET A 1 -3.51 23.29 2.82
CA MET A 1 -2.39 22.37 3.04
C MET A 1 -2.86 20.99 2.61
N SER A 2 -2.61 20.62 1.35
CA SER A 2 -2.92 19.26 0.85
C SER A 2 -1.74 18.36 1.20
N GLY A 3 -1.90 17.55 2.24
CA GLY A 3 -0.93 16.52 2.61
C GLY A 3 -1.05 15.36 1.64
N ILE A 4 -0.04 15.19 0.80
CA ILE A 4 0.13 14.05 -0.10
C ILE A 4 0.63 12.88 0.78
N VAL A 5 -0.18 11.82 0.88
CA VAL A 5 0.07 10.62 1.71
C VAL A 5 1.28 9.79 1.23
N GLY A 6 1.89 10.13 0.08
CA GLY A 6 3.12 9.51 -0.43
C GLY A 6 4.41 9.80 0.36
N ARG A 7 4.35 10.48 1.52
CA ARG A 7 5.49 10.68 2.44
C ARG A 7 5.24 10.23 3.87
N ASP A 8 4.07 9.67 4.18
CA ASP A 8 3.66 9.42 5.55
C ASP A 8 4.03 7.98 6.00
N PRO A 9 4.69 7.77 7.15
CA PRO A 9 4.91 6.43 7.72
C PRO A 9 3.64 5.58 7.79
N VAL A 10 2.47 6.22 7.82
CA VAL A 10 1.15 5.58 7.79
C VAL A 10 0.94 4.76 6.51
N GLY A 11 1.31 5.27 5.33
CA GLY A 11 1.11 4.54 4.06
C GLY A 11 1.90 3.25 4.02
N LYS A 12 3.14 3.28 4.50
CA LYS A 12 4.00 2.11 4.63
C LYS A 12 3.42 1.08 5.59
N THR A 13 3.00 1.50 6.80
CA THR A 13 2.43 0.59 7.79
C THR A 13 1.18 -0.13 7.26
N ILE A 14 0.31 0.58 6.54
CA ILE A 14 -0.88 -0.01 5.93
C ILE A 14 -0.49 -1.07 4.89
N VAL A 15 0.48 -0.77 4.01
CA VAL A 15 0.96 -1.75 3.01
C VAL A 15 1.55 -2.99 3.68
N GLU A 16 2.40 -2.82 4.70
CA GLU A 16 3.00 -3.93 5.45
C GLU A 16 1.92 -4.79 6.13
N GLU A 17 0.89 -4.17 6.72
CA GLU A 17 -0.23 -4.87 7.35
C GLU A 17 -1.05 -5.68 6.34
N PHE A 18 -1.38 -5.11 5.18
CA PHE A 18 -2.09 -5.83 4.11
C PHE A 18 -1.26 -6.98 3.55
N ALA A 19 0.03 -6.76 3.31
CA ALA A 19 0.93 -7.80 2.81
C ALA A 19 1.10 -8.95 3.82
N ALA A 20 1.14 -8.66 5.13
CA ALA A 20 1.26 -9.68 6.17
C ALA A 20 -0.04 -10.49 6.34
N ASN A 21 -1.20 -9.84 6.28
CA ASN A 21 -2.50 -10.51 6.44
C ASN A 21 -2.96 -11.24 5.16
N HIS A 22 -2.46 -10.82 4.00
CA HIS A 22 -2.81 -11.36 2.70
C HIS A 22 -1.55 -11.62 1.85
N PRO A 23 -0.73 -12.63 2.21
CA PRO A 23 0.52 -12.91 1.51
C PRO A 23 0.33 -13.27 0.04
N ASP A 24 -0.84 -13.81 -0.32
CA ASP A 24 -1.19 -14.22 -1.68
C ASP A 24 -1.66 -13.06 -2.57
N TRP A 25 -1.85 -11.86 -2.01
CA TRP A 25 -2.30 -10.72 -2.80
C TRP A 25 -1.17 -10.14 -3.65
N SER A 26 -1.50 -9.74 -4.87
CA SER A 26 -0.62 -8.95 -5.71
C SER A 26 -0.54 -7.51 -5.22
N ASP A 27 0.51 -6.80 -5.65
CA ASP A 27 0.68 -5.38 -5.32
C ASP A 27 -0.49 -4.53 -5.86
N GLU A 28 -1.06 -4.92 -7.00
CA GLU A 28 -2.24 -4.30 -7.61
C GLU A 28 -3.47 -4.49 -6.71
N GLN A 29 -3.68 -5.70 -6.15
CA GLN A 29 -4.79 -5.96 -5.25
C GLN A 29 -4.68 -5.18 -3.94
N ILE A 30 -3.47 -5.07 -3.39
CA ILE A 30 -3.21 -4.26 -2.19
C ILE A 30 -3.46 -2.78 -2.50
N CYS A 31 -2.93 -2.26 -3.61
CA CYS A 31 -3.13 -0.89 -4.07
C CYS A 31 -4.62 -0.56 -4.25
N ASP A 32 -5.36 -1.40 -4.98
CA ASP A 32 -6.79 -1.23 -5.22
C ASP A 32 -7.60 -1.29 -3.93
N ARG A 33 -7.26 -2.22 -3.02
CA ARG A 33 -7.94 -2.34 -1.73
C ARG A 33 -7.78 -1.08 -0.89
N ILE A 34 -6.56 -0.53 -0.83
CA ILE A 34 -6.26 0.70 -0.08
C ILE A 34 -7.00 1.87 -0.71
N ASN A 35 -6.89 2.07 -2.02
CA ASN A 35 -7.50 3.20 -2.72
C ASN A 35 -9.03 3.18 -2.70
N ARG A 36 -9.67 2.01 -2.57
CA ARG A 36 -11.13 1.88 -2.50
C ARG A 36 -11.77 2.58 -1.29
N GLU A 37 -11.00 2.81 -0.22
CA GLU A 37 -11.47 3.53 0.97
C GLU A 37 -11.42 5.06 0.80
N TYR A 38 -10.87 5.55 -0.31
CA TYR A 38 -10.65 6.97 -0.56
C TYR A 38 -11.38 7.43 -1.84
N THR A 39 -11.78 8.71 -1.85
CA THR A 39 -12.41 9.32 -3.04
C THR A 39 -11.42 9.54 -4.18
N GLU A 40 -10.14 9.72 -3.85
CA GLU A 40 -9.04 9.85 -4.79
C GLU A 40 -7.93 8.86 -4.42
N PRO A 41 -7.16 8.34 -5.40
CA PRO A 41 -6.05 7.43 -5.12
C PRO A 41 -5.01 8.08 -4.20
N VAL A 42 -4.67 7.41 -3.11
CA VAL A 42 -3.72 7.87 -2.10
C VAL A 42 -2.37 7.15 -2.19
N ILE A 43 -2.32 6.03 -2.92
CA ILE A 43 -1.12 5.23 -3.14
C ILE A 43 -1.10 4.66 -4.56
N THR A 44 0.09 4.44 -5.08
CA THR A 44 0.35 3.78 -6.37
C THR A 44 0.88 2.36 -6.18
N VAL A 45 0.73 1.51 -7.20
CA VAL A 45 1.32 0.16 -7.20
C VAL A 45 2.84 0.21 -6.98
N ALA A 46 3.53 1.22 -7.54
CA ALA A 46 4.97 1.38 -7.34
C ALA A 46 5.35 1.65 -5.87
N GLU A 47 4.54 2.44 -5.15
CA GLU A 47 4.73 2.66 -3.71
C GLU A 47 4.44 1.37 -2.91
N VAL A 48 3.43 0.58 -3.31
CA VAL A 48 3.16 -0.74 -2.72
C VAL A 48 4.35 -1.67 -2.92
N THR A 49 4.88 -1.80 -4.14
CA THR A 49 6.06 -2.63 -4.44
C THR A 49 7.28 -2.16 -3.66
N GLN A 50 7.47 -0.85 -3.49
CA GLN A 50 8.58 -0.30 -2.71
C GLN A 50 8.50 -0.67 -1.22
N TRP A 51 7.29 -0.74 -0.66
CA TRP A 51 7.08 -0.95 0.77
C TRP A 51 6.77 -2.39 1.15
N ARG A 52 6.34 -3.21 0.20
CA ARG A 52 6.14 -4.64 0.43
C ARG A 52 7.49 -5.26 0.79
N PRO A 53 7.65 -5.82 2.00
CA PRO A 53 8.87 -6.55 2.30
C PRO A 53 8.98 -7.70 1.31
N GLU A 54 10.15 -7.90 0.70
CA GLU A 54 10.43 -9.08 -0.09
C GLU A 54 10.09 -10.28 0.80
N VAL A 55 8.98 -10.96 0.48
CA VAL A 55 8.61 -12.21 1.14
C VAL A 55 9.68 -13.20 0.69
N THR A 56 10.77 -13.23 1.45
CA THR A 56 11.92 -14.08 1.18
C THR A 56 11.40 -15.50 1.39
N SER A 57 11.06 -16.15 0.27
CA SER A 57 10.67 -17.56 0.24
C SER A 57 11.84 -18.44 0.64
#